data_AF-A0A348NH56-F1
#
_entry.id   AF-A0A348NH56-F1
#
_cell.length_a   1.000
_cell.length_b   1.000
_cell.length_c   1.000
_cell.angle_alpha   90.00
_cell.angle_beta   90.00
_cell.angle_gamma   90.00
#
_symmetry.space_group_name_H-M   'P 1'
#
loop_
_entity.id
_entity.type
_entity.pdbx_description
1 polymer ?
#
loop_
_entity_poly.entity_id
_entity_poly.type
_entity_poly.pdbx_seq_one_letter_code
_entity_poly.pdbx_strand_id
1 'polypeptide(L)'
;MRHYDLIVIGGSAAGITAAVTARKFYPEKSILMIRDVKNVPIPCGIPYVFGTVNDPMKNLMPVDVMMQNAKVDVVMGTAMKINPDFNIVLMSSGMEEGLTYDRLIL
;
A
#
# COMPACT_ATOMS: atom_id res chain seq x y z
N MET A 1 12.90 5.85 -14.93
CA MET A 1 12.32 5.78 -13.57
C MET A 1 10.86 6.18 -13.65
N ARG A 2 9.96 5.43 -13.01
CA ARG A 2 8.53 5.78 -12.96
C ARG A 2 8.28 6.68 -11.74
N HIS A 3 7.56 7.78 -11.96
CA HIS A 3 7.31 8.80 -10.95
C HIS A 3 5.85 8.76 -10.46
N TYR A 4 5.65 9.06 -9.17
CA TYR A 4 4.33 9.23 -8.55
C TYR A 4 4.33 10.43 -7.62
N ASP A 5 3.21 11.16 -7.53
CA ASP A 5 3.10 12.26 -6.57
C ASP A 5 3.13 11.75 -5.12
N LEU A 6 2.57 10.56 -4.87
CA LEU A 6 2.58 9.92 -3.56
C LEU A 6 2.90 8.42 -3.70
N ILE A 7 3.90 7.96 -2.94
CA ILE A 7 4.12 6.54 -2.67
C ILE A 7 3.73 6.25 -1.21
N VAL A 8 2.94 5.20 -1.01
CA VAL A 8 2.59 4.64 0.29
C VAL A 8 3.20 3.24 0.39
N ILE A 9 4.07 3.02 1.37
CA ILE A 9 4.64 1.70 1.65
C ILE A 9 3.78 1.05 2.74
N GLY A 10 3.22 -0.13 2.43
CA GLY A 10 2.34 -0.89 3.31
C GLY A 10 0.88 -0.81 2.89
N GLY A 11 0.23 -1.98 2.79
CA GLY A 11 -1.17 -2.12 2.37
C GLY A 11 -2.13 -2.58 3.46
N SER A 12 -1.87 -2.23 4.71
CA SER A 12 -2.73 -2.54 5.86
C SER A 12 -3.53 -1.32 6.32
N ALA A 13 -4.04 -1.32 7.56
CA ALA A 13 -4.97 -0.32 8.07
C ALA A 13 -4.50 1.14 7.82
N ALA A 14 -3.25 1.45 8.14
CA ALA A 14 -2.70 2.80 7.98
C ALA A 14 -2.52 3.17 6.50
N GLY A 15 -1.85 2.33 5.71
CA GLY A 15 -1.57 2.62 4.31
C GLY A 15 -2.83 2.73 3.43
N ILE A 16 -3.83 1.87 3.66
CA ILE A 16 -5.14 1.99 3.00
C ILE A 16 -5.78 3.33 3.33
N THR A 17 -5.83 3.68 4.61
CA THR A 17 -6.43 4.94 5.07
C THR A 17 -5.71 6.14 4.45
N ALA A 18 -4.37 6.13 4.43
CA ALA A 18 -3.56 7.18 3.84
C ALA A 18 -3.84 7.33 2.34
N ALA A 19 -3.83 6.23 1.58
CA ALA A 19 -4.04 6.26 0.12
C ALA A 19 -5.45 6.72 -0.26
N VAL A 20 -6.49 6.19 0.40
CA VAL A 20 -7.90 6.60 0.14
C VAL A 20 -8.11 8.06 0.52
N THR A 21 -7.55 8.50 1.65
CA THR A 21 -7.65 9.89 2.09
C THR A 21 -6.94 10.82 1.12
N ALA A 22 -5.72 10.48 0.70
CA ALA A 22 -4.98 11.24 -0.30
C ALA A 22 -5.76 11.36 -1.60
N ARG A 23 -6.34 10.28 -2.14
CA ARG A 23 -7.20 10.35 -3.33
C ARG A 23 -8.36 11.32 -3.14
N LYS A 24 -9.03 11.28 -1.99
CA LYS A 24 -10.20 12.12 -1.72
C LYS A 24 -9.89 13.61 -1.77
N PHE A 25 -8.74 14.01 -1.23
CA PHE A 25 -8.33 15.43 -1.18
C PHE A 25 -7.52 15.86 -2.42
N TYR A 26 -6.92 14.91 -3.12
CA TYR A 26 -6.07 15.15 -4.28
C TYR A 26 -6.48 14.26 -5.46
N PRO A 27 -7.64 14.53 -6.09
CA PRO A 27 -8.24 13.64 -7.10
C PRO A 27 -7.39 13.47 -8.36
N GLU A 28 -6.54 14.44 -8.68
CA GLU A 28 -5.68 14.42 -9.89
C GLU A 28 -4.29 13.81 -9.65
N LYS A 29 -3.92 13.56 -8.39
CA LYS A 29 -2.56 13.10 -8.05
C LYS A 29 -2.39 11.61 -8.33
N SER A 30 -1.23 11.24 -8.83
CA SER A 30 -0.82 9.85 -9.00
C SER A 30 -0.40 9.27 -7.65
N ILE A 31 -1.00 8.14 -7.27
CA ILE A 31 -0.81 7.52 -5.96
C ILE A 31 -0.49 6.05 -6.19
N LEU A 32 0.63 5.59 -5.63
CA LEU A 32 1.05 4.19 -5.64
C LEU A 32 1.07 3.62 -4.22
N MET A 33 0.46 2.47 -4.04
CA MET A 33 0.64 1.63 -2.86
C MET A 33 1.59 0.47 -3.17
N ILE A 34 2.63 0.31 -2.36
CA ILE A 34 3.52 -0.84 -2.38
C ILE A 34 3.11 -1.79 -1.25
N ARG A 35 2.82 -3.05 -1.56
CA ARG A 35 2.52 -4.07 -0.55
C ARG A 35 3.16 -5.41 -0.90
N ASP A 36 3.63 -6.14 0.10
CA ASP A 36 4.23 -7.47 -0.06
C ASP A 36 3.27 -8.61 0.31
N VAL A 37 2.20 -8.30 1.05
CA VAL A 37 1.15 -9.26 1.45
C VAL A 37 -0.09 -9.11 0.56
N LYS A 38 -0.49 -10.22 -0.10
CA LYS A 38 -1.71 -10.27 -0.93
C LYS A 38 -2.99 -10.27 -0.08
N ASN A 39 -3.06 -11.18 0.89
CA ASN A 39 -4.21 -11.35 1.78
C ASN A 39 -3.93 -10.62 3.08
N VAL A 40 -4.45 -9.40 3.23
CA VAL A 40 -4.14 -8.57 4.39
C VAL A 40 -5.20 -8.80 5.48
N PRO A 41 -4.85 -9.41 6.62
CA PRO A 41 -5.79 -9.58 7.72
C PRO A 41 -6.01 -8.24 8.43
N ILE A 42 -7.20 -8.06 9.01
CA ILE A 42 -7.45 -7.00 9.99
C ILE A 42 -6.67 -7.38 11.27
N PRO A 43 -5.64 -6.62 11.68
CA PRO A 43 -4.76 -7.05 12.78
C PRO A 43 -5.50 -7.22 14.11
N CYS A 44 -6.38 -6.29 14.45
CA CYS A 44 -7.21 -6.37 15.65
C CYS A 44 -8.27 -7.49 15.60
N GLY A 45 -8.56 -8.04 14.42
CA GLY A 45 -9.49 -9.14 14.22
C GLY A 45 -8.87 -10.54 14.38
N ILE A 46 -7.54 -10.65 14.33
CA ILE A 46 -6.80 -11.92 14.45
C ILE A 46 -7.17 -12.70 15.73
N PRO A 47 -7.25 -12.09 16.93
CA PRO A 47 -7.60 -12.82 18.15
C PRO A 47 -8.99 -13.47 18.09
N TYR A 48 -9.92 -12.89 17.33
CA TYR A 48 -11.30 -13.36 17.23
C TYR A 48 -11.47 -14.51 16.22
N VAL A 49 -10.48 -14.78 15.37
CA VAL A 49 -10.51 -15.88 14.39
C VAL A 49 -10.65 -17.23 15.09
N PHE A 50 -10.01 -17.43 16.24
CA PHE A 50 -10.03 -18.68 16.98
C PHE A 50 -11.28 -18.89 17.86
N GLY A 51 -12.20 -17.92 17.89
CA GLY A 51 -13.38 -17.97 18.77
C GLY A 51 -14.66 -17.52 18.06
N THR A 52 -14.85 -16.22 17.88
CA THR A 52 -16.14 -15.69 17.38
C THR A 52 -16.25 -15.77 15.86
N VAL A 53 -15.18 -15.46 15.14
CA VAL A 53 -15.19 -15.35 13.67
C VAL A 53 -15.09 -16.73 13.01
N ASN A 54 -14.38 -17.67 13.66
CA ASN A 54 -14.23 -19.09 13.29
C ASN A 54 -13.67 -19.37 11.88
N ASP A 55 -13.23 -18.34 11.16
CA ASP A 55 -12.73 -18.45 9.80
C ASP A 55 -11.76 -17.30 9.50
N PRO A 56 -10.47 -17.59 9.23
CA PRO A 56 -9.49 -16.55 8.92
C PRO A 56 -9.83 -15.76 7.66
N MET A 57 -10.59 -16.34 6.72
CA MET A 57 -10.99 -15.66 5.48
C MET A 57 -11.97 -14.53 5.73
N LYS A 58 -12.76 -14.60 6.81
CA LYS A 58 -13.68 -13.53 7.23
C LYS A 58 -12.95 -12.36 7.91
N ASN A 59 -11.65 -12.49 8.19
CA ASN A 59 -10.83 -11.44 8.79
C ASN A 59 -10.01 -10.66 7.74
N LEU A 60 -10.23 -10.86 6.44
CA LEU A 60 -9.46 -10.21 5.39
C LEU A 60 -10.01 -8.81 5.05
N MET A 61 -9.12 -7.83 4.92
CA MET A 61 -9.45 -6.53 4.35
C MET A 61 -9.54 -6.64 2.82
N PRO A 62 -10.58 -6.05 2.19
CA PRO A 62 -10.75 -6.07 0.74
C PRO A 62 -9.90 -5.00 0.04
N VAL A 63 -8.58 -5.07 0.24
CA VAL A 63 -7.62 -4.03 -0.18
C VAL A 63 -7.70 -3.74 -1.68
N ASP A 64 -7.77 -4.76 -2.52
CA ASP A 64 -7.83 -4.59 -3.98
C ASP A 64 -9.06 -3.81 -4.42
N VAL A 65 -10.24 -4.16 -3.88
CA VAL A 65 -11.49 -3.47 -4.18
C VAL A 65 -11.43 -2.01 -3.69
N MET A 66 -10.89 -1.78 -2.49
CA MET A 66 -10.72 -0.44 -1.94
C MET A 66 -9.79 0.42 -2.80
N MET A 67 -8.64 -0.12 -3.23
CA MET A 67 -7.68 0.61 -4.06
C MET A 67 -8.19 0.86 -5.47
N GLN A 68 -8.87 -0.12 -6.07
CA GLN A 68 -9.52 0.03 -7.38
C GLN A 68 -10.59 1.13 -7.35
N ASN A 69 -11.47 1.12 -6.34
CA ASN A 69 -12.50 2.14 -6.18
C ASN A 69 -11.90 3.54 -5.93
N ALA A 70 -10.78 3.60 -5.22
CA ALA A 70 -10.03 4.84 -5.00
C ALA A 70 -9.09 5.22 -6.17
N LYS A 71 -9.06 4.47 -7.28
CA LYS A 71 -8.15 4.72 -8.40
C LYS A 71 -6.70 4.90 -7.94
N VAL A 72 -6.24 4.03 -7.03
CA VAL A 72 -4.87 4.00 -6.52
C VAL A 72 -4.16 2.84 -7.19
N ASP A 73 -2.97 3.11 -7.74
CA ASP A 73 -2.14 2.07 -8.32
C ASP A 73 -1.57 1.19 -7.21
N VAL A 74 -1.50 -0.13 -7.44
CA VAL A 74 -0.96 -1.08 -6.46
C VAL A 74 0.13 -1.89 -7.12
N VAL A 75 1.29 -1.99 -6.47
CA VAL A 75 2.36 -2.90 -6.86
C VAL A 75 2.62 -3.91 -5.74
N MET A 76 2.69 -5.18 -6.13
CA MET A 76 3.13 -6.25 -5.23
C MET A 76 4.65 -6.27 -5.18
N GLY A 77 5.22 -6.15 -3.99
CA GLY A 77 6.67 -6.24 -3.78
C GLY A 77 7.12 -5.58 -2.49
N THR A 78 8.42 -5.71 -2.22
CA THR A 78 9.04 -5.20 -0.99
C THR A 78 9.90 -3.99 -1.34
N ALA A 79 9.69 -2.87 -0.66
CA ALA A 79 10.60 -1.74 -0.68
C ALA A 79 11.84 -2.09 0.16
N MET A 80 13.01 -2.19 -0.47
CA MET A 80 14.26 -2.62 0.16
C MET A 80 15.08 -1.45 0.70
N LYS A 81 15.06 -0.31 0.01
CA LYS A 81 15.84 0.87 0.39
C LYS A 81 15.12 2.14 -0.05
N ILE A 82 15.19 3.17 0.77
CA ILE A 82 14.72 4.52 0.45
C ILE A 82 15.96 5.41 0.36
N ASN A 83 16.04 6.22 -0.69
CA ASN A 83 17.04 7.27 -0.83
C ASN A 83 16.34 8.63 -0.84
N PRO A 84 16.27 9.32 0.32
CA PRO A 84 15.57 10.61 0.45
C PRO A 84 16.23 11.74 -0.35
N ASP A 85 17.56 11.72 -0.51
CA ASP A 85 18.29 12.78 -1.22
C ASP A 85 17.87 12.88 -2.69
N PHE A 86 17.42 11.76 -3.26
CA PHE A 86 16.94 11.68 -4.65
C PHE A 86 15.44 11.34 -4.74
N ASN A 87 14.74 11.25 -3.60
CA ASN A 87 13.35 10.80 -3.49
C ASN A 87 13.06 9.49 -4.26
N ILE A 88 13.86 8.45 -4.03
CA ILE A 88 13.73 7.14 -4.70
C ILE A 88 13.39 6.03 -3.69
N VAL A 89 12.51 5.11 -4.07
CA VAL A 89 12.29 3.81 -3.44
C VAL A 89 12.84 2.71 -4.35
N LEU A 90 13.68 1.84 -3.80
CA LEU A 90 14.26 0.68 -4.48
C LEU A 90 13.50 -0.59 -4.08
N MET A 91 13.03 -1.35 -5.06
CA MET A 91 12.22 -2.57 -4.88
C MET A 91 13.07 -3.84 -4.91
N SER A 92 12.61 -4.92 -4.27
CA SER A 92 13.30 -6.22 -4.22
C SER A 92 13.44 -6.91 -5.57
N SER A 93 12.53 -6.69 -6.52
CA SER A 93 12.48 -7.36 -7.82
C SER A 93 13.44 -6.80 -8.86
N GLY A 94 14.39 -5.94 -8.48
CA GLY A 94 15.34 -5.36 -9.44
C GLY A 94 14.67 -4.53 -10.53
N MET A 95 13.62 -3.76 -10.23
CA MET A 95 13.24 -2.64 -11.10
C MET A 95 14.47 -1.72 -11.16
N GLU A 96 15.30 -1.88 -12.19
CA GLU A 96 16.63 -1.27 -12.33
C GLU A 96 16.58 0.26 -12.26
N GLU A 97 15.39 0.85 -12.42
CA GLU A 97 15.20 2.30 -12.46
C GLU A 97 14.66 2.92 -11.15
N GLY A 98 14.25 2.14 -10.15
CA GLY A 98 13.63 2.68 -8.93
C GLY A 98 12.29 3.43 -9.18
N LEU A 99 11.59 3.74 -8.08
CA LEU A 99 10.34 4.51 -8.10
C LEU A 99 10.58 5.86 -7.45
N THR A 100 10.34 6.97 -8.16
CA THR A 100 10.52 8.32 -7.62
C THR A 100 9.22 8.87 -7.05
N TYR A 101 9.32 9.79 -6.08
CA TYR A 101 8.16 10.37 -5.43
C TYR A 101 8.30 11.87 -5.11
N ASP A 102 7.17 12.57 -5.00
CA ASP A 102 7.13 13.90 -4.34
C ASP A 102 6.92 13.78 -2.83
N ARG A 103 6.11 12.80 -2.42
CA ARG A 103 5.84 12.46 -1.02
C ARG A 103 5.87 10.95 -0.79
N LEU A 104 6.34 10.57 0.38
CA LEU A 104 6.42 9.19 0.83
C LEU A 104 5.74 9.03 2.19
N ILE A 105 4.94 7.98 2.34
CA ILE A 105 4.35 7.56 3.61
C ILE A 105 4.83 6.13 3.90
N LEU A 106 5.27 5.91 5.14
CA LEU A 106 5.74 4.62 5.68
C LEU A 106 4.76 4.06 6.71
#